data_AF-A0A378XY62-F1
#
_entry.id   AF-A0A378XY62-F1
#
_cell.length_a   1.000
_cell.length_b   1.000
_cell.length_c   1.000
_cell.angle_alpha   90.00
_cell.angle_beta   90.00
_cell.angle_gamma   90.00
#
_symmetry.space_group_name_H-M   'P 1'
#
loop_
_entity.id
_entity.type
_entity.pdbx_description
1 polymer ?
#
loop_
_entity_poly.entity_id
_entity_poly.type
_entity_poly.pdbx_seq_one_letter_code
_entity_poly.pdbx_strand_id
1 'polypeptide(L)'
;MGRPKLNQKKGRKKDVFVRAWFDKLEKKFEEMPPKKRSRSKRKSFGKDIIVKKQVVRVNINHDAEGDSRTTGDIAQFGYIYNVRPQLVSIEGEVMFDTNGILTPGIAHLPGTTQIAVADAGKYEVRFSVSGVEPNQFAIFINGVLAEGTVYGSGAGTQQNTGQAILALACGDVLTLRNHSSTAAVALQTQAGGTQASINASVLIRKLG
;
A
#
# COMPACT_ATOMS: atom_id res chain seq x y z
N MET A 1 11.12 22.13 45.49
CA MET A 1 11.72 21.86 44.16
C MET A 1 10.70 21.11 43.30
N GLY A 2 10.05 21.81 42.36
CA GLY A 2 8.98 21.27 41.51
C GLY A 2 9.53 20.59 40.25
N ARG A 3 8.98 19.41 39.90
CA ARG A 3 9.27 18.71 38.64
C ARG A 3 8.40 19.29 37.51
N PRO A 4 8.93 19.55 36.29
CA PRO A 4 8.10 19.98 35.17
C PRO A 4 7.42 18.80 34.47
N LYS A 5 6.13 18.96 34.13
CA LYS A 5 5.37 18.06 33.25
C LYS A 5 5.76 18.30 31.79
N LEU A 6 6.21 17.25 31.10
CA LEU A 6 6.38 17.24 29.64
C LEU A 6 5.01 17.06 28.97
N ASN A 7 4.57 18.10 28.27
CA ASN A 7 3.34 18.15 27.50
C ASN A 7 3.51 17.33 26.20
N GLN A 8 2.84 16.19 26.10
CA GLN A 8 2.76 15.40 24.88
C GLN A 8 1.72 16.02 23.92
N LYS A 9 2.16 16.90 23.02
CA LYS A 9 1.36 17.39 21.88
C LYS A 9 2.13 17.19 20.59
N LYS A 10 2.09 15.98 20.02
CA LYS A 10 2.70 15.72 18.69
C LYS A 10 2.07 14.57 17.87
N GLY A 11 0.77 14.32 18.02
CA GLY A 11 0.03 13.35 17.18
C GLY A 11 -0.75 13.98 16.01
N ARG A 12 -1.42 15.10 16.25
CA ARG A 12 -2.52 15.59 15.38
C ARG A 12 -2.12 16.11 13.99
N LYS A 13 -0.84 16.42 13.73
CA LYS A 13 -0.43 16.95 12.40
C LYS A 13 -0.17 15.86 11.36
N LYS A 14 0.25 14.66 11.78
CA LYS A 14 0.52 13.55 10.86
C LYS A 14 -0.80 12.95 10.33
N ASP A 15 -1.77 12.77 11.22
CA ASP A 15 -3.11 12.23 10.86
C ASP A 15 -3.84 13.10 9.82
N VAL A 16 -3.69 14.43 9.91
CA VAL A 16 -4.32 15.37 8.97
C VAL A 16 -3.68 15.29 7.58
N PHE A 17 -2.36 15.10 7.49
CA PHE A 17 -1.67 14.98 6.21
C PHE A 17 -2.02 13.68 5.49
N VAL A 18 -2.08 12.56 6.23
CA VAL A 18 -2.44 11.25 5.67
C VAL A 18 -3.88 11.27 5.17
N ARG A 19 -4.84 11.81 5.95
CA ARG A 19 -6.22 11.97 5.50
C ARG A 19 -6.32 12.87 4.27
N ALA A 20 -5.68 14.04 4.26
CA ALA A 20 -5.69 14.93 3.10
C ALA A 20 -5.07 14.30 1.85
N TRP A 21 -4.08 13.41 2.02
CA TRP A 21 -3.47 12.66 0.92
C TRP A 21 -4.42 11.58 0.38
N PHE A 22 -5.09 10.82 1.24
CA PHE A 22 -6.13 9.86 0.85
C PHE A 22 -7.35 10.56 0.20
N ASP A 23 -7.83 11.66 0.77
CA ASP A 23 -8.95 12.45 0.22
C ASP A 23 -8.60 13.00 -1.19
N LYS A 24 -7.34 13.39 -1.40
CA LYS A 24 -6.86 13.84 -2.72
C LYS A 24 -6.84 12.70 -3.75
N LEU A 25 -6.66 11.45 -3.32
CA LEU A 25 -6.72 10.28 -4.19
C LEU A 25 -8.16 9.88 -4.52
N GLU A 26 -9.07 9.89 -3.54
CA GLU A 26 -10.49 9.59 -3.79
C GLU A 26 -11.12 10.57 -4.78
N LYS A 27 -10.76 11.86 -4.69
CA LYS A 27 -11.27 12.88 -5.61
C LYS A 27 -10.83 12.67 -7.07
N LYS A 28 -9.65 12.07 -7.30
CA LYS A 28 -9.20 11.68 -8.64
C LYS A 28 -9.96 10.48 -9.21
N PHE A 29 -10.51 9.62 -8.37
CA PHE A 29 -11.32 8.47 -8.80
C PHE A 29 -12.75 8.88 -9.17
N GLU A 30 -13.33 9.89 -8.53
CA GLU A 30 -14.67 10.40 -8.89
C GLU A 30 -14.71 11.17 -10.22
N GLU A 31 -13.59 11.79 -10.65
CA GLU A 31 -13.52 12.56 -11.90
C GLU A 31 -13.43 11.68 -13.17
N MET A 32 -13.24 10.36 -13.06
CA MET A 32 -13.24 9.45 -14.21
C MET A 32 -14.62 8.80 -14.38
N PRO A 33 -15.50 9.30 -15.27
CA PRO A 33 -16.81 8.69 -15.44
C PRO A 33 -16.70 7.31 -16.10
N PRO A 34 -17.40 6.28 -15.61
CA PRO A 34 -17.50 5.00 -16.30
C PRO A 34 -18.33 5.16 -17.57
N LYS A 35 -17.84 4.61 -18.69
CA LYS A 35 -18.59 4.52 -19.97
C LYS A 35 -19.91 3.76 -19.73
N LYS A 36 -21.04 4.48 -19.74
CA LYS A 36 -22.38 3.90 -19.60
C LYS A 36 -22.75 3.07 -20.84
N ARG A 37 -22.89 1.76 -20.67
CA ARG A 37 -23.68 0.89 -21.57
C ARG A 37 -25.15 0.96 -21.14
N SER A 38 -26.03 1.34 -22.06
CA SER A 38 -27.48 1.36 -21.84
C SER A 38 -28.05 -0.06 -21.83
N ARG A 39 -28.96 -0.35 -20.91
CA ARG A 39 -29.83 -1.53 -20.95
C ARG A 39 -31.29 -1.12 -20.75
N SER A 40 -32.13 -1.77 -21.55
CA SER A 40 -33.53 -1.53 -21.85
C SER A 40 -34.50 -1.68 -20.66
N LYS A 41 -35.57 -0.87 -20.67
CA LYS A 41 -36.70 -0.86 -19.71
C LYS A 41 -37.56 -2.12 -19.84
N ARG A 42 -37.95 -2.71 -18.70
CA ARG A 42 -39.17 -3.54 -18.59
C ARG A 42 -40.04 -3.02 -17.44
N LYS A 43 -41.30 -2.71 -17.76
CA LYS A 43 -42.39 -2.41 -16.82
C LYS A 43 -42.89 -3.73 -16.21
N SER A 44 -43.11 -3.78 -14.89
CA SER A 44 -44.01 -4.76 -14.28
C SER A 44 -45.08 -4.05 -13.45
N PHE A 45 -46.34 -4.34 -13.78
CA PHE A 45 -47.52 -4.05 -12.96
C PHE A 45 -47.67 -5.14 -11.89
N GLY A 46 -47.99 -4.78 -10.64
CA GLY A 46 -48.28 -5.74 -9.58
C GLY A 46 -48.96 -5.07 -8.39
N LYS A 47 -50.20 -5.50 -8.12
CA LYS A 47 -51.21 -4.95 -7.21
C LYS A 47 -50.81 -4.91 -5.72
N ASP A 48 -51.32 -3.91 -5.00
CA ASP A 48 -51.24 -3.80 -3.55
C ASP A 48 -51.98 -4.94 -2.84
N ILE A 49 -51.32 -5.58 -1.87
CA ILE A 49 -51.95 -6.50 -0.93
C ILE A 49 -51.90 -5.85 0.45
N ILE A 50 -53.08 -5.50 0.98
CA ILE A 50 -53.24 -5.00 2.35
C ILE A 50 -53.17 -6.21 3.29
N VAL A 51 -52.05 -6.36 4.00
CA VAL A 51 -51.94 -7.30 5.12
C VAL A 51 -52.20 -6.53 6.42
N LYS A 52 -53.28 -6.89 7.13
CA LYS A 52 -53.62 -6.35 8.46
C LYS A 52 -52.40 -6.48 9.39
N LYS A 53 -51.97 -5.36 9.97
CA LYS A 53 -50.84 -5.28 10.89
C LYS A 53 -51.12 -6.09 12.16
N GLN A 54 -50.60 -7.31 12.24
CA GLN A 54 -50.55 -8.07 13.49
C GLN A 54 -49.33 -7.58 14.28
N VAL A 55 -49.55 -6.94 15.44
CA VAL A 55 -48.46 -6.60 16.35
C VAL A 55 -48.11 -7.87 17.14
N VAL A 56 -47.03 -8.53 16.75
CA VAL A 56 -46.42 -9.61 17.53
C VAL A 56 -45.50 -8.97 18.58
N ARG A 57 -45.82 -9.12 19.86
CA ARG A 57 -44.87 -8.77 20.93
C ARG A 57 -43.92 -9.95 21.09
N VAL A 58 -42.71 -9.81 20.55
CA VAL A 58 -41.63 -10.79 20.72
C VAL A 58 -40.89 -10.46 22.01
N ASN A 59 -40.81 -11.41 22.94
CA ASN A 59 -40.00 -11.29 24.13
C ASN A 59 -38.54 -11.59 23.74
N ILE A 60 -37.76 -10.56 23.42
CA ILE A 60 -36.32 -10.73 23.19
C ILE A 60 -35.66 -10.72 24.56
N ASN A 61 -35.25 -11.89 25.04
CA ASN A 61 -34.31 -11.97 26.17
C ASN A 61 -32.98 -11.39 25.66
N HIS A 62 -32.56 -10.26 26.23
CA HIS A 62 -31.31 -9.61 25.88
C HIS A 62 -30.15 -10.24 26.67
N ASP A 63 -29.82 -11.48 26.33
CA ASP A 63 -28.56 -12.12 26.75
C ASP A 63 -27.92 -12.80 25.54
N ALA A 64 -27.81 -12.05 24.45
CA ALA A 64 -26.85 -12.34 23.41
C ALA A 64 -25.73 -11.31 23.56
N GLU A 65 -24.71 -11.64 24.35
CA GLU A 65 -23.37 -11.13 24.08
C GLU A 65 -23.10 -11.47 22.61
N GLY A 66 -23.22 -10.44 21.77
CA GLY A 66 -22.80 -10.53 20.39
C GLY A 66 -21.31 -10.81 20.42
N ASP A 67 -20.95 -12.07 20.20
CA ASP A 67 -19.70 -12.39 19.54
C ASP A 67 -19.69 -11.51 18.30
N SER A 68 -18.90 -10.44 18.34
CA SER A 68 -18.64 -9.66 17.15
C SER A 68 -18.03 -10.68 16.22
N ARG A 69 -18.80 -11.14 15.22
CA ARG A 69 -18.25 -11.88 14.10
C ARG A 69 -17.01 -11.09 13.71
N THR A 70 -15.84 -11.64 13.98
CA THR A 70 -14.59 -11.21 13.37
C THR A 70 -14.90 -11.28 11.89
N THR A 71 -15.29 -10.16 11.30
CA THR A 71 -15.14 -9.92 9.87
C THR A 71 -13.69 -10.30 9.64
N GLY A 72 -13.46 -11.49 9.07
CA GLY A 72 -12.12 -12.00 8.90
C GLY A 72 -11.29 -10.88 8.30
N ASP A 73 -10.22 -10.49 9.00
CA ASP A 73 -9.38 -9.38 8.58
C ASP A 73 -9.09 -9.56 7.10
N ILE A 74 -9.59 -8.61 6.30
CA ILE A 74 -9.49 -8.70 4.84
C ILE A 74 -7.99 -8.74 4.54
N ALA A 75 -7.52 -9.78 3.85
CA ALA A 75 -6.11 -9.91 3.53
C ALA A 75 -5.64 -8.65 2.77
N GLN A 76 -4.77 -7.85 3.38
CA GLN A 76 -4.23 -6.64 2.75
C GLN A 76 -2.92 -6.94 2.05
N PHE A 77 -2.82 -6.60 0.77
CA PHE A 77 -1.60 -6.78 -0.01
C PHE A 77 -1.52 -5.80 -1.18
N GLY A 78 -0.31 -5.61 -1.68
CA GLY A 78 -0.05 -4.78 -2.84
C GLY A 78 1.16 -5.26 -3.62
N TYR A 79 1.08 -5.15 -4.94
CA TYR A 79 2.21 -5.34 -5.85
C TYR A 79 2.44 -4.06 -6.65
N ILE A 80 3.62 -3.46 -6.51
CA ILE A 80 4.02 -2.20 -7.13
C ILE A 80 5.33 -2.45 -7.89
N TYR A 81 5.45 -1.94 -9.12
CA TYR A 81 6.62 -2.23 -9.95
C TYR A 81 6.97 -1.13 -10.96
N ASN A 82 8.21 -1.19 -11.44
CA ASN A 82 8.77 -0.33 -12.47
C ASN A 82 9.22 -1.18 -13.68
N VAL A 83 8.89 -0.74 -14.88
CA VAL A 83 9.36 -1.28 -16.17
C VAL A 83 10.12 -0.22 -16.99
N ARG A 84 10.08 1.05 -16.57
CA ARG A 84 10.72 2.16 -17.28
C ARG A 84 12.21 2.28 -16.96
N PRO A 85 13.04 2.79 -17.89
CA PRO A 85 14.43 3.12 -17.58
C PRO A 85 14.49 4.15 -16.45
N GLN A 86 15.40 3.94 -15.51
CA GLN A 86 15.60 4.83 -14.37
C GLN A 86 17.05 4.71 -13.89
N LEU A 87 17.67 5.86 -13.60
CA LEU A 87 18.95 5.94 -12.90
C LEU A 87 18.66 6.38 -11.46
N VAL A 88 18.96 5.52 -10.50
CA VAL A 88 18.72 5.78 -9.08
C VAL A 88 20.03 6.24 -8.45
N SER A 89 20.14 7.53 -8.14
CA SER A 89 21.29 8.11 -7.44
C SER A 89 21.54 7.43 -6.09
N ILE A 90 22.76 7.58 -5.54
CA ILE A 90 23.05 7.17 -4.16
C ILE A 90 22.11 7.94 -3.21
N GLU A 91 21.52 7.24 -2.25
CA GLU A 91 20.43 7.70 -1.39
C GLU A 91 19.14 8.13 -2.12
N GLY A 92 19.07 7.86 -3.43
CA GLY A 92 17.89 8.09 -4.26
C GLY A 92 16.86 6.98 -4.09
N GLU A 93 15.59 7.34 -4.23
CA GLU A 93 14.46 6.41 -4.11
C GLU A 93 14.04 5.90 -5.49
N VAL A 94 13.60 4.65 -5.53
CA VAL A 94 13.05 4.03 -6.73
C VAL A 94 11.64 4.57 -6.98
N MET A 95 11.44 5.19 -8.14
CA MET A 95 10.12 5.51 -8.65
C MET A 95 9.48 4.26 -9.26
N PHE A 96 8.21 4.03 -8.97
CA PHE A 96 7.43 2.93 -9.56
C PHE A 96 6.38 3.47 -10.50
N ASP A 97 6.36 2.99 -11.74
CA ASP A 97 5.48 3.49 -12.79
C ASP A 97 4.14 2.76 -12.90
N THR A 98 4.00 1.57 -12.28
CA THR A 98 2.81 0.73 -12.43
C THR A 98 2.39 0.07 -11.12
N ASN A 99 1.06 -0.03 -10.92
CA ASN A 99 0.44 -0.85 -9.88
C ASN A 99 -0.06 -2.16 -10.48
N GLY A 100 0.26 -3.28 -9.83
CA GLY A 100 -0.46 -4.53 -10.00
C GLY A 100 -1.76 -4.52 -9.19
N ILE A 101 -2.06 -5.63 -8.52
CA ILE A 101 -3.20 -5.70 -7.60
C ILE A 101 -2.85 -4.98 -6.30
N LEU A 102 -3.70 -4.04 -5.90
CA LEU A 102 -3.68 -3.37 -4.60
C LEU A 102 -5.00 -3.60 -3.88
N THR A 103 -4.95 -3.93 -2.60
CA THR A 103 -6.11 -3.90 -1.71
C THR A 103 -6.18 -2.55 -0.98
N PRO A 104 -7.32 -2.18 -0.36
CA PRO A 104 -7.49 -0.86 0.26
C PRO A 104 -6.45 -0.48 1.33
N GLY A 105 -5.81 -1.47 1.96
CA GLY A 105 -4.78 -1.27 2.98
C GLY A 105 -3.40 -0.85 2.45
N ILE A 106 -3.17 -0.91 1.13
CA ILE A 106 -1.92 -0.51 0.48
C ILE A 106 -2.23 0.49 -0.64
N ALA A 107 -1.64 1.68 -0.56
CA ALA A 107 -1.84 2.75 -1.52
C ALA A 107 -0.53 3.17 -2.18
N HIS A 108 -0.54 3.28 -3.50
CA HIS A 108 0.58 3.83 -4.28
C HIS A 108 0.04 4.59 -5.48
N LEU A 109 0.62 5.75 -5.77
CA LEU A 109 0.33 6.53 -6.96
C LEU A 109 1.41 6.26 -8.03
N PRO A 110 1.05 5.71 -9.21
CA PRO A 110 2.00 5.50 -10.30
C PRO A 110 2.81 6.76 -10.65
N GLY A 111 4.12 6.58 -10.85
CA GLY A 111 5.08 7.66 -11.08
C GLY A 111 5.57 8.33 -9.80
N THR A 112 5.39 7.72 -8.63
CA THR A 112 5.93 8.20 -7.35
C THR A 112 6.80 7.12 -6.69
N THR A 113 7.46 7.48 -5.59
CA THR A 113 8.35 6.58 -4.82
C THR A 113 7.67 5.99 -3.58
N GLN A 114 6.50 6.52 -3.21
CA GLN A 114 5.91 6.39 -1.88
C GLN A 114 4.78 5.36 -1.88
N ILE A 115 4.93 4.33 -1.03
CA ILE A 115 3.91 3.30 -0.82
C ILE A 115 3.37 3.47 0.59
N ALA A 116 2.12 3.88 0.72
CA ALA A 116 1.48 4.13 2.01
C ALA A 116 0.69 2.90 2.50
N VAL A 117 0.67 2.71 3.82
CA VAL A 117 -0.08 1.64 4.47
C VAL A 117 -1.19 2.24 5.33
N ALA A 118 -2.43 1.76 5.15
CA ALA A 118 -3.58 2.33 5.83
C ALA A 118 -3.78 1.77 7.25
N ASP A 119 -3.36 0.54 7.51
CA ASP A 119 -3.58 -0.14 8.78
C ASP A 119 -2.27 -0.39 9.53
N ALA A 120 -2.33 -0.38 10.85
CA ALA A 120 -1.23 -0.91 11.65
C ALA A 120 -1.21 -2.45 11.59
N GLY A 121 -0.02 -3.04 11.70
CA GLY A 121 0.15 -4.49 11.75
C GLY A 121 1.56 -4.94 11.39
N LYS A 122 1.72 -6.26 11.26
CA LYS A 122 2.95 -6.86 10.74
C LYS A 122 2.81 -7.10 9.24
N TYR A 123 3.82 -6.70 8.48
CA TYR A 123 3.82 -6.77 7.03
C TYR A 123 5.05 -7.53 6.56
N GLU A 124 4.85 -8.51 5.67
CA GLU A 124 5.92 -9.00 4.82
C GLU A 124 6.14 -8.00 3.68
N VAL A 125 7.36 -7.54 3.53
CA VAL A 125 7.81 -6.69 2.42
C VAL A 125 8.90 -7.45 1.68
N ARG A 126 8.71 -7.66 0.39
CA ARG A 126 9.72 -8.21 -0.52
C ARG A 126 10.01 -7.20 -1.60
N PHE A 127 11.27 -7.02 -1.95
CA PHE A 127 11.65 -6.22 -3.09
C PHE A 127 12.61 -6.98 -4.00
N SER A 128 12.65 -6.56 -5.25
CA SER A 128 13.55 -7.08 -6.27
C SER A 128 14.04 -5.91 -7.09
N VAL A 129 15.35 -5.84 -7.36
CA VAL A 129 16.01 -4.81 -8.16
C VAL A 129 16.99 -5.46 -9.15
N SER A 130 16.83 -5.13 -10.42
CA SER A 130 17.69 -5.55 -11.52
C SER A 130 18.50 -4.33 -12.00
N GLY A 131 19.71 -4.17 -11.45
CA GLY A 131 20.62 -3.06 -11.77
C GLY A 131 21.81 -3.50 -12.63
N VAL A 132 22.44 -2.58 -13.35
CA VAL A 132 23.66 -2.87 -14.15
C VAL A 132 24.96 -2.71 -13.35
N GLU A 133 24.93 -2.03 -12.20
CA GLU A 133 26.04 -1.86 -11.26
C GLU A 133 25.88 -2.77 -10.01
N PRO A 134 26.98 -3.10 -9.30
CA PRO A 134 26.89 -3.57 -7.92
C PRO A 134 26.09 -2.58 -7.10
N ASN A 135 25.17 -3.10 -6.27
CA ASN A 135 24.18 -2.25 -5.64
C ASN A 135 23.77 -2.74 -4.25
N GLN A 136 23.37 -1.82 -3.39
CA GLN A 136 22.72 -2.04 -2.12
C GLN A 136 21.43 -1.24 -2.07
N PHE A 137 20.35 -1.90 -1.66
CA PHE A 137 19.03 -1.30 -1.52
C PHE A 137 18.43 -1.65 -0.17
N ALA A 138 17.62 -0.74 0.35
CA ALA A 138 16.93 -0.91 1.62
C ALA A 138 15.55 -0.26 1.62
N ILE A 139 14.70 -0.72 2.55
CA ILE A 139 13.40 -0.11 2.82
C ILE A 139 13.59 1.01 3.82
N PHE A 140 12.94 2.14 3.56
CA PHE A 140 12.83 3.25 4.48
C PHE A 140 11.38 3.42 4.90
N ILE A 141 11.13 3.62 6.19
CA ILE A 141 9.81 3.92 6.75
C ILE A 141 9.83 5.37 7.20
N ASN A 142 8.99 6.21 6.58
CA ASN A 142 8.92 7.65 6.84
C ASN A 142 10.30 8.35 6.75
N GLY A 143 11.14 7.91 5.81
CA GLY A 143 12.49 8.46 5.60
C GLY A 143 13.58 7.95 6.55
N VAL A 144 13.25 7.04 7.47
CA VAL A 144 14.22 6.37 8.37
C VAL A 144 14.49 4.96 7.86
N LEU A 145 15.76 4.53 7.88
CA LEU A 145 16.13 3.17 7.48
C LEU A 145 15.37 2.15 8.32
N ALA A 146 14.71 1.20 7.65
CA ALA A 146 14.21 0.01 8.32
C ALA A 146 15.40 -0.95 8.53
N GLU A 147 15.90 -1.02 9.76
CA GLU A 147 17.02 -1.88 10.12
C GLU A 147 16.78 -3.34 9.68
N GLY A 148 17.83 -3.99 9.21
CA GLY A 148 17.74 -5.37 8.69
C GLY A 148 17.14 -5.51 7.28
N THR A 149 16.92 -4.40 6.57
CA THR A 149 16.41 -4.43 5.18
C THR A 149 17.45 -4.10 4.11
N VAL A 150 18.72 -3.93 4.49
CA VAL A 150 19.81 -3.69 3.55
C VAL A 150 20.21 -5.00 2.86
N TYR A 151 19.91 -5.12 1.58
CA TYR A 151 20.35 -6.24 0.73
C TYR A 151 21.22 -5.73 -0.40
N GLY A 152 22.22 -6.52 -0.79
CA GLY A 152 23.20 -6.14 -1.79
C GLY A 152 23.46 -7.21 -2.84
N SER A 153 23.94 -6.73 -3.98
CA SER A 153 24.46 -7.51 -5.08
C SER A 153 25.89 -7.07 -5.37
N GLY A 154 26.83 -8.01 -5.37
CA GLY A 154 28.27 -7.73 -5.47
C GLY A 154 28.76 -7.50 -6.90
N ALA A 155 27.91 -7.78 -7.89
CA ALA A 155 28.23 -7.62 -9.30
C ALA A 155 27.12 -6.87 -10.05
N GLY A 156 27.51 -6.20 -11.13
CA GLY A 156 26.55 -5.65 -12.08
C GLY A 156 25.69 -6.73 -12.71
N THR A 157 24.43 -6.44 -13.01
CA THR A 157 23.45 -7.36 -13.63
C THR A 157 23.12 -8.62 -12.81
N GLN A 158 23.68 -8.75 -11.60
CA GLN A 158 23.26 -9.76 -10.64
C GLN A 158 22.03 -9.25 -9.87
N GLN A 159 20.99 -10.08 -9.80
CA GLN A 159 19.74 -9.74 -9.15
C GLN A 159 19.92 -9.44 -7.66
N ASN A 160 19.33 -8.33 -7.19
CA ASN A 160 19.23 -8.01 -5.77
C ASN A 160 17.79 -8.22 -5.31
N THR A 161 17.56 -9.23 -4.46
CA THR A 161 16.24 -9.52 -3.88
C THR A 161 16.33 -9.44 -2.38
N GLY A 162 15.49 -8.61 -1.77
CA GLY A 162 15.41 -8.44 -0.33
C GLY A 162 14.04 -8.80 0.22
N GLN A 163 13.98 -9.16 1.50
CA GLN A 163 12.74 -9.41 2.21
C GLN A 163 12.86 -9.04 3.69
N ALA A 164 11.76 -8.64 4.30
CA ALA A 164 11.68 -8.39 5.72
C ALA A 164 10.23 -8.53 6.23
N ILE A 165 10.09 -8.79 7.52
CA ILE A 165 8.84 -8.62 8.24
C ILE A 165 8.97 -7.34 9.07
N LEU A 166 8.11 -6.37 8.81
CA LEU A 166 8.14 -5.04 9.41
C LEU A 166 6.89 -4.81 10.24
N ALA A 167 7.04 -4.20 11.42
CA ALA A 167 5.92 -3.64 12.16
C ALA A 167 5.65 -2.24 11.64
N LEU A 168 4.48 -2.02 11.06
CA LEU A 168 4.08 -0.74 10.47
C LEU A 168 2.91 -0.15 11.27
N ALA A 169 2.93 1.17 11.41
CA ALA A 169 1.84 1.95 11.94
C ALA A 169 0.90 2.40 10.82
N CYS A 170 -0.34 2.74 11.20
CA CYS A 170 -1.29 3.39 10.31
C CYS A 170 -0.69 4.68 9.73
N GLY A 171 -0.71 4.80 8.40
CA GLY A 171 -0.18 5.95 7.68
C GLY A 171 1.33 5.94 7.45
N ASP A 172 2.04 4.86 7.80
CA ASP A 172 3.45 4.72 7.47
C ASP A 172 3.66 4.68 5.95
N VAL A 173 4.72 5.34 5.50
CA VAL A 173 5.09 5.44 4.10
C VAL A 173 6.42 4.73 3.87
N LEU A 174 6.42 3.76 2.98
CA LEU A 174 7.59 2.99 2.58
C LEU A 174 8.18 3.57 1.30
N THR A 175 9.51 3.60 1.24
CA THR A 175 10.27 3.85 0.01
C THR A 175 11.38 2.81 -0.13
N LEU A 176 11.70 2.42 -1.37
CA LEU A 176 12.84 1.58 -1.69
C LEU A 176 13.98 2.50 -2.13
N ARG A 177 15.13 2.46 -1.45
CA ARG A 177 16.22 3.40 -1.66
C ARG A 177 17.50 2.69 -2.05
N ASN A 178 18.20 3.23 -3.04
CA ASN A 178 19.60 2.89 -3.30
C ASN A 178 20.42 3.41 -2.11
N HIS A 179 20.81 2.52 -1.20
CA HIS A 179 21.39 2.90 0.07
C HIS A 179 22.80 2.33 0.20
N SER A 180 23.79 3.19 0.41
CA SER A 180 25.20 2.82 0.57
C SER A 180 25.89 2.11 -0.62
N SER A 181 25.30 2.14 -1.82
CA SER A 181 26.01 1.71 -3.04
C SER A 181 27.22 2.62 -3.33
N THR A 182 28.21 2.08 -4.05
CA THR A 182 29.39 2.85 -4.48
C THR A 182 29.12 3.79 -5.66
N ALA A 183 27.96 3.66 -6.32
CA ALA A 183 27.56 4.45 -7.48
C ALA A 183 26.03 4.57 -7.60
N ALA A 184 25.57 5.45 -8.49
CA ALA A 184 24.20 5.42 -8.98
C ALA A 184 23.93 4.10 -9.72
N VAL A 185 22.68 3.64 -9.68
CA VAL A 185 22.29 2.34 -10.24
C VAL A 185 21.31 2.54 -11.39
N ALA A 186 21.67 2.11 -12.60
CA ALA A 186 20.77 2.09 -13.74
C ALA A 186 19.96 0.79 -13.77
N LEU A 187 18.63 0.90 -13.83
CA LEU A 187 17.71 -0.23 -13.84
C LEU A 187 17.59 -0.86 -15.23
N GLN A 188 17.67 -2.18 -15.30
CA GLN A 188 17.67 -2.95 -16.56
C GLN A 188 16.29 -3.05 -17.19
N THR A 189 16.10 -2.61 -18.42
CA THR A 189 14.78 -2.65 -19.08
C THR A 189 14.54 -3.86 -19.98
N GLN A 190 15.56 -4.61 -20.38
CA GLN A 190 15.43 -5.77 -21.29
C GLN A 190 16.41 -6.88 -20.88
N ALA A 191 16.41 -7.24 -19.60
CA ALA A 191 17.32 -8.26 -19.09
C ALA A 191 16.96 -9.64 -19.69
N GLY A 192 17.81 -10.17 -20.57
CA GLY A 192 17.68 -11.52 -21.13
C GLY A 192 16.58 -11.70 -22.19
N GLY A 193 16.00 -10.63 -22.73
CA GLY A 193 14.94 -10.69 -23.74
C GLY A 193 14.79 -9.39 -24.55
N THR A 194 13.71 -9.25 -25.30
CA THR A 194 13.41 -8.05 -26.13
C THR A 194 12.25 -7.21 -25.57
N GLN A 195 11.62 -7.66 -24.48
CA GLN A 195 10.48 -6.99 -23.86
C GLN A 195 10.89 -6.15 -22.65
N ALA A 196 10.08 -5.14 -22.35
CA ALA A 196 10.23 -4.37 -21.11
C ALA A 196 10.16 -5.30 -19.89
N SER A 197 11.24 -5.34 -19.13
CA SER A 197 11.41 -6.17 -17.94
C SER A 197 11.00 -5.39 -16.70
N ILE A 198 10.35 -6.06 -15.75
CA ILE A 198 10.20 -5.49 -14.40
C ILE A 198 11.60 -5.38 -13.81
N ASN A 199 12.02 -4.16 -13.54
CA ASN A 199 13.39 -3.84 -13.16
C ASN A 199 13.50 -3.44 -11.69
N ALA A 200 12.39 -3.04 -11.08
CA ALA A 200 12.22 -2.96 -9.65
C ALA A 200 10.78 -3.32 -9.29
N SER A 201 10.60 -4.02 -8.17
CA SER A 201 9.27 -4.29 -7.63
C SER A 201 9.27 -4.38 -6.12
N VAL A 202 8.11 -4.10 -5.53
CA VAL A 202 7.82 -4.27 -4.11
C VAL A 202 6.50 -5.02 -3.98
N LEU A 203 6.53 -6.13 -3.25
CA LEU A 203 5.37 -6.87 -2.80
C LEU A 203 5.20 -6.64 -1.30
N ILE A 204 4.01 -6.24 -0.89
CA ILE A 204 3.66 -6.00 0.51
C ILE A 204 2.45 -6.86 0.87
N ARG A 205 2.48 -7.53 2.01
CA ARG A 205 1.36 -8.34 2.53
C ARG A 205 1.24 -8.22 4.03
N LYS A 206 0.06 -7.83 4.53
CA LYS A 206 -0.26 -7.86 5.96
C LYS A 206 -0.38 -9.30 6.43
N LEU A 207 0.26 -9.61 7.56
CA LEU A 207 0.29 -10.94 8.17
C LEU A 207 -0.68 -11.06 9.36
N GLY A 208 -1.03 -9.93 9.99
CA GLY A 208 -1.86 -9.84 11.19
C GLY A 208 -1.47 -8.65 12.05
#